data_AF-A0A7Y2V0L4-F1
#
_entry.id   AF-A0A7Y2V0L4-F1
#
_cell.length_a   1.000
_cell.length_b   1.000
_cell.length_c   1.000
_cell.angle_alpha   90.00
_cell.angle_beta   90.00
_cell.angle_gamma   90.00
#
_symmetry.space_group_name_H-M   'P 1'
#
loop_
_entity.id
_entity.type
_entity.pdbx_description
1 polymer ?
#
loop_
_entity_poly.entity_id
_entity_poly.type
_entity_poly.pdbx_seq_one_letter_code
_entity_poly.pdbx_strand_id
1 'polypeptide(L)'
;MQTKLMYLSDLQFNIDTWRRELRFHFNEMDTFQEKLEEIAQREQDPMVLVKLEIFQNRIMIEKDAISKLRHRCRNKMANLNNPELNENIDGRLQNEQNTLKEDMPTYIKLHYELKEEMMDYFLEVL
;
A
#
# COMPACT_ATOMS: atom_id res chain seq x y z
N MET A 1 -16.38 -0.58 -31.01
CA MET A 1 -14.97 -1.04 -30.81
C MET A 1 -14.08 0.06 -30.22
N GLN A 2 -14.13 1.30 -30.71
CA GLN A 2 -13.29 2.42 -30.25
C GLN A 2 -13.42 2.75 -28.75
N THR A 3 -14.65 2.80 -28.22
CA THR A 3 -14.93 3.12 -26.79
C THR A 3 -14.37 2.07 -25.82
N LYS A 4 -14.39 0.78 -26.21
CA LYS A 4 -13.86 -0.32 -25.38
C LYS A 4 -12.34 -0.27 -25.30
N LEU A 5 -11.67 0.13 -26.38
CA LEU A 5 -10.21 0.33 -26.44
C LEU A 5 -9.76 1.48 -25.54
N MET A 6 -10.45 2.63 -25.58
CA MET A 6 -10.14 3.78 -24.70
C MET A 6 -10.34 3.43 -23.22
N TYR A 7 -11.42 2.73 -22.88
CA TYR A 7 -11.65 2.29 -21.50
C TYR A 7 -10.56 1.36 -20.97
N LEU A 8 -10.06 0.45 -21.82
CA LEU A 8 -8.96 -0.45 -21.44
C LEU A 8 -7.65 0.29 -21.23
N SER A 9 -7.33 1.28 -22.07
CA SER A 9 -6.14 2.11 -21.89
C SER A 9 -6.20 2.93 -20.60
N ASP A 10 -7.36 3.51 -20.28
CA ASP A 10 -7.54 4.29 -19.05
C ASP A 10 -7.40 3.41 -17.80
N LEU A 11 -7.94 2.19 -17.85
CA LEU A 11 -7.80 1.24 -16.75
C LEU A 11 -6.35 0.77 -16.55
N GLN A 12 -5.64 0.47 -17.64
CA GLN A 12 -4.20 0.14 -17.58
C GLN A 12 -3.39 1.28 -16.99
N PHE A 13 -3.65 2.52 -17.42
CA PHE A 13 -3.01 3.71 -16.88
C PHE A 13 -3.23 3.86 -15.37
N ASN A 14 -4.47 3.68 -14.90
CA ASN A 14 -4.79 3.75 -13.47
C ASN A 14 -4.05 2.68 -12.66
N ILE A 15 -4.03 1.43 -13.14
CA ILE A 15 -3.33 0.33 -12.48
C ILE A 15 -1.82 0.61 -12.38
N ASP A 16 -1.19 1.10 -13.46
CA ASP A 16 0.23 1.41 -13.43
C ASP A 16 0.54 2.62 -12.52
N THR A 17 -0.35 3.60 -12.46
CA THR A 17 -0.25 4.72 -11.51
C THR A 17 -0.29 4.23 -10.08
N TRP A 18 -1.29 3.43 -9.71
CA TRP A 18 -1.40 2.85 -8.37
C TRP A 18 -0.19 1.98 -8.02
N ARG A 19 0.37 1.22 -8.97
CA ARG A 19 1.58 0.41 -8.72
C ARG A 19 2.81 1.25 -8.40
N ARG A 20 2.95 2.43 -8.98
CA ARG A 20 4.05 3.36 -8.70
C ARG A 20 3.86 4.00 -7.33
N GLU A 21 2.66 4.45 -7.03
CA GLU A 21 2.28 5.03 -5.72
C GLU A 21 2.49 4.02 -4.59
N LEU A 22 1.95 2.80 -4.71
CA LEU A 22 2.15 1.72 -3.74
C LEU A 22 3.64 1.37 -3.54
N ARG A 23 4.48 1.48 -4.57
CA ARG A 23 5.92 1.28 -4.43
C ARG A 23 6.56 2.42 -3.66
N PHE A 24 6.16 3.65 -3.94
CA PHE A 24 6.64 4.83 -3.23
C PHE A 24 6.28 4.74 -1.74
N HIS A 25 5.03 4.44 -1.41
CA HIS A 25 4.59 4.24 -0.02
C HIS A 25 5.34 3.10 0.69
N PHE A 26 5.63 2.00 -0.01
CA PHE A 26 6.42 0.91 0.58
C PHE A 26 7.82 1.37 0.98
N ASN A 27 8.49 2.08 0.07
CA ASN A 27 9.83 2.59 0.32
C ASN A 27 9.82 3.65 1.43
N GLU A 28 8.78 4.49 1.50
CA GLU A 28 8.59 5.46 2.59
C GLU A 28 8.46 4.75 3.95
N MET A 29 7.73 3.64 4.00
CA MET A 29 7.63 2.79 5.19
C MET A 29 8.98 2.14 5.57
N ASP A 30 9.86 1.84 4.61
CA ASP A 30 11.24 1.41 4.92
C ASP A 30 12.03 2.55 5.58
N THR A 31 11.96 3.77 5.04
CA THR A 31 12.64 4.95 5.61
C THR A 31 12.14 5.28 7.02
N PHE A 32 10.83 5.17 7.27
CA PHE A 32 10.29 5.38 8.62
C PHE A 32 10.75 4.30 9.61
N GLN A 33 10.86 3.06 9.16
CA GLN A 33 11.38 1.98 9.99
C GLN A 33 12.84 2.24 10.38
N GLU A 34 13.70 2.62 9.42
CA GLU A 34 15.09 3.01 9.70
C GLU A 34 15.16 4.13 10.74
N LYS A 35 14.26 5.13 10.64
CA LYS A 35 14.22 6.23 11.60
C LYS A 35 13.79 5.79 13.01
N LEU A 36 12.83 4.89 13.12
CA LEU A 36 12.44 4.30 14.41
C LEU A 36 13.60 3.52 15.03
N GLU A 37 14.36 2.78 14.23
CA GLU A 37 15.54 2.02 14.68
C GLU A 37 16.65 2.95 15.20
N GLU A 38 16.91 4.08 14.53
CA GLU A 38 17.84 5.10 15.02
C GLU A 38 17.43 5.66 16.40
N ILE A 39 16.13 5.96 16.58
CA ILE A 39 15.61 6.48 17.86
C ILE A 39 15.70 5.41 18.96
N ALA A 40 15.34 4.17 18.63
CA ALA A 40 15.42 3.05 19.58
C ALA A 40 16.84 2.81 20.10
N GLN A 41 17.88 3.10 19.32
CA GLN A 41 19.28 2.93 19.74
C GLN A 41 19.74 3.96 20.77
N ARG A 42 19.14 5.15 20.80
CA ARG A 42 19.55 6.25 21.69
C ARG A 42 18.63 6.44 22.90
N GLU A 43 17.42 5.91 22.83
CA GLU A 43 16.38 6.12 23.83
C GLU A 43 16.39 5.06 24.94
N GLN A 44 16.12 5.47 26.17
CA GLN A 44 16.03 4.58 27.34
C GLN A 44 14.70 4.71 28.08
N ASP A 45 13.89 5.73 27.78
CA ASP A 45 12.56 5.89 28.36
C ASP A 45 11.63 4.73 27.90
N PRO A 46 11.14 3.89 28.84
CA PRO A 46 10.22 2.81 28.51
C PRO A 46 8.96 3.28 27.79
N MET A 47 8.45 4.49 28.07
CA MET A 47 7.25 5.01 27.43
C MET A 47 7.49 5.33 25.95
N VAL A 48 8.68 5.84 25.61
CA VAL A 48 9.06 6.12 24.22
C VAL A 48 9.27 4.80 23.48
N LEU A 49 9.89 3.80 24.11
CA LEU A 49 10.05 2.45 23.52
C LEU A 49 8.71 1.78 23.20
N VAL A 50 7.71 1.89 24.09
CA VAL A 50 6.35 1.37 23.83
C VAL A 50 5.72 2.06 22.62
N LYS A 51 5.84 3.39 22.50
CA LYS A 51 5.33 4.11 21.32
C LYS A 51 6.05 3.68 20.03
N LEU A 52 7.36 3.46 20.07
CA LEU A 52 8.13 2.94 18.94
C LEU A 52 7.61 1.57 18.47
N GLU A 53 7.35 0.64 19.39
CA GLU A 53 6.80 -0.68 19.05
C GLU A 53 5.42 -0.58 18.39
N ILE A 54 4.56 0.34 18.85
CA ILE A 54 3.25 0.59 18.23
C ILE A 54 3.42 1.04 16.78
N PHE A 55 4.36 1.96 16.51
CA PHE A 55 4.63 2.42 15.14
C PHE A 55 5.25 1.32 14.28
N GLN A 56 6.19 0.53 14.80
CA GLN A 56 6.74 -0.62 14.07
C GLN A 56 5.66 -1.61 13.66
N ASN A 57 4.71 -1.93 14.54
CA ASN A 57 3.59 -2.80 14.23
C ASN A 57 2.69 -2.21 13.14
N ARG A 58 2.42 -0.89 13.18
CA ARG A 58 1.62 -0.21 12.15
C ARG A 58 2.33 -0.20 10.80
N ILE A 59 3.65 0.02 10.75
CA ILE A 59 4.45 -0.12 9.53
C ILE A 59 4.32 -1.52 8.94
N MET A 60 4.38 -2.57 9.76
CA MET A 60 4.27 -3.95 9.29
C MET A 60 2.89 -4.22 8.66
N ILE A 61 1.82 -3.74 9.29
CA ILE A 61 0.44 -3.84 8.77
C ILE A 61 0.32 -3.08 7.44
N GLU A 62 0.89 -1.87 7.36
CA GLU A 62 0.86 -1.03 6.16
C GLU A 62 1.62 -1.71 5.00
N LYS A 63 2.81 -2.26 5.25
CA LYS A 63 3.59 -3.02 4.24
C LYS A 63 2.85 -4.25 3.73
N ASP A 64 2.12 -4.95 4.60
CA ASP A 64 1.27 -6.08 4.21
C ASP A 64 0.09 -5.63 3.32
N ALA A 65 -0.60 -4.55 3.71
CA ALA A 65 -1.69 -3.96 2.92
C ALA A 65 -1.20 -3.53 1.52
N ILE A 66 -0.06 -2.85 1.45
CA ILE A 66 0.60 -2.47 0.19
C ILE A 66 0.91 -3.71 -0.67
N SER A 67 1.47 -4.76 -0.06
CA SER A 67 1.84 -5.99 -0.76
C SER A 67 0.63 -6.68 -1.38
N LYS A 68 -0.47 -6.75 -0.63
CA LYS A 68 -1.77 -7.28 -1.11
C LYS A 68 -2.29 -6.44 -2.28
N LEU A 69 -2.35 -5.12 -2.16
CA LEU A 69 -2.81 -4.23 -3.24
C LEU A 69 -1.93 -4.34 -4.50
N ARG A 70 -0.60 -4.40 -4.34
CA ARG A 70 0.33 -4.60 -5.46
C ARG A 70 0.12 -5.94 -6.16
N HIS A 71 -0.16 -6.99 -5.41
CA HIS A 71 -0.49 -8.30 -5.98
C HIS A 71 -1.78 -8.24 -6.80
N ARG A 72 -2.83 -7.61 -6.25
CA ARG A 72 -4.10 -7.39 -6.95
C ARG A 72 -3.95 -6.59 -8.24
N CYS A 73 -3.18 -5.49 -8.21
CA CYS A 73 -2.85 -4.71 -9.40
C CYS A 73 -2.14 -5.56 -10.47
N ARG A 74 -1.21 -6.43 -10.07
CA ARG A 74 -0.51 -7.34 -10.99
C ARG A 74 -1.47 -8.33 -11.65
N ASN A 75 -2.35 -8.95 -10.86
CA ASN A 75 -3.33 -9.90 -11.36
C ASN A 75 -4.32 -9.22 -12.31
N LYS A 76 -4.80 -8.02 -11.96
CA LYS A 76 -5.70 -7.26 -12.82
C LYS A 76 -5.04 -6.90 -14.16
N MET A 77 -3.77 -6.49 -14.14
CA MET A 77 -3.01 -6.20 -15.36
C MET A 77 -2.80 -7.45 -16.23
N ALA A 78 -2.50 -8.59 -15.62
CA ALA A 78 -2.34 -9.85 -16.34
C ALA A 78 -3.64 -10.28 -17.05
N ASN A 79 -4.79 -10.13 -16.38
CA ASN A 79 -6.10 -10.44 -16.96
C ASN A 79 -6.47 -9.50 -18.12
N LEU A 80 -6.07 -8.23 -18.06
CA LEU A 80 -6.30 -7.28 -19.17
C LEU A 80 -5.48 -7.64 -20.42
N ASN A 81 -4.31 -8.23 -20.25
CA ASN A 81 -3.42 -8.61 -21.34
C ASN A 81 -3.74 -9.99 -21.96
N ASN A 82 -4.47 -10.86 -21.26
CA ASN A 82 -4.87 -12.19 -21.73
C ASN A 82 -6.36 -12.46 -21.47
N PRO A 83 -7.26 -12.05 -22.38
CA PRO A 83 -8.70 -12.26 -22.21
C PRO A 83 -9.15 -13.73 -22.29
N GLU A 84 -8.32 -14.65 -22.79
CA GLU A 84 -8.63 -16.10 -22.82
C GLU A 84 -8.35 -16.83 -21.49
N LEU A 85 -7.55 -16.24 -20.59
CA LEU A 85 -7.33 -16.78 -19.23
C LEU A 85 -8.50 -16.49 -18.27
N ASN A 86 -9.51 -15.74 -18.74
CA ASN A 86 -10.58 -15.17 -17.94
C ASN A 86 -11.58 -16.22 -17.43
N GLU A 87 -11.69 -17.39 -18.08
CA GLU A 87 -12.62 -18.45 -17.67
C GLU A 87 -12.10 -19.34 -16.52
N ASN A 88 -10.78 -19.36 -16.25
CA ASN A 88 -10.18 -20.29 -15.28
C ASN A 88 -9.64 -19.64 -13.99
N ILE A 89 -9.56 -18.30 -13.91
CA ILE A 89 -9.00 -17.58 -12.75
C ILE A 89 -10.11 -17.06 -11.81
N ASP A 90 -11.38 -17.20 -12.19
CA ASP A 90 -12.51 -16.55 -11.53
C ASP A 90 -12.77 -17.04 -10.09
N GLY A 91 -12.42 -18.29 -9.76
CA GLY A 91 -12.65 -18.86 -8.42
C GLY A 91 -11.85 -18.22 -7.27
N ARG A 92 -10.77 -17.48 -7.57
CA ARG A 92 -9.98 -16.74 -6.54
C ARG A 92 -10.30 -15.24 -6.51
N LEU A 93 -10.72 -14.66 -7.63
CA LEU A 93 -11.08 -13.24 -7.76
C LEU A 93 -12.47 -12.95 -7.18
N GLN A 94 -13.38 -13.93 -7.17
CA GLN A 94 -14.70 -13.81 -6.54
C GLN A 94 -14.68 -13.65 -5.02
N ASN A 95 -13.55 -13.88 -4.35
CA ASN A 95 -13.42 -13.74 -2.89
C ASN A 95 -13.06 -12.31 -2.44
N GLU A 96 -12.85 -11.36 -3.36
CA GLU A 96 -12.60 -9.97 -3.00
C GLU A 96 -13.91 -9.24 -2.76
N GLN A 97 -14.14 -8.77 -1.52
CA GLN A 97 -15.35 -8.04 -1.16
C GLN A 97 -15.48 -6.68 -1.88
N ASN A 98 -14.35 -6.04 -2.19
CA ASN A 98 -14.29 -4.71 -2.82
C ASN A 98 -13.37 -4.71 -4.05
N THR A 99 -13.56 -3.74 -4.94
CA THR A 99 -12.71 -3.51 -6.11
C THR A 99 -11.48 -2.67 -5.77
N LEU A 100 -10.41 -2.78 -6.59
CA LEU A 100 -9.23 -1.91 -6.48
C LEU A 100 -9.57 -0.42 -6.48
N LYS A 101 -10.60 -0.01 -7.23
CA LYS A 101 -11.05 1.39 -7.30
C LYS A 101 -11.61 1.89 -5.98
N GLU A 102 -12.20 1.01 -5.17
CA GLU A 102 -12.79 1.35 -3.87
C GLU A 102 -11.74 1.29 -2.75
N ASP A 103 -10.84 0.31 -2.81
CA ASP A 103 -9.83 0.12 -1.77
C ASP A 103 -8.67 1.13 -1.87
N MET A 104 -8.26 1.54 -3.08
CA MET A 104 -7.13 2.45 -3.27
C MET A 104 -7.30 3.81 -2.57
N PRO A 105 -8.43 4.55 -2.73
CA PRO A 105 -8.62 5.82 -2.03
C PRO A 105 -8.60 5.69 -0.51
N THR A 106 -9.22 4.61 0.00
CA THR A 106 -9.24 4.31 1.44
C THR A 106 -7.84 4.05 1.96
N TYR A 107 -7.07 3.21 1.24
CA TYR A 107 -5.68 2.93 1.55
C TYR A 107 -4.82 4.20 1.54
N ILE A 108 -4.92 5.02 0.49
CA ILE A 108 -4.14 6.27 0.37
C ILE A 108 -4.42 7.17 1.57
N LYS A 109 -5.69 7.34 1.95
CA LYS A 109 -6.06 8.16 3.11
C LYS A 109 -5.40 7.64 4.40
N LEU A 110 -5.51 6.34 4.67
CA LEU A 110 -4.92 5.72 5.87
C LEU A 110 -3.39 5.84 5.89
N HIS A 111 -2.75 5.70 4.73
CA HIS A 111 -1.31 5.87 4.59
C HIS A 111 -0.86 7.28 4.99
N TYR A 112 -1.56 8.30 4.50
CA TYR A 112 -1.25 9.70 4.83
C TYR A 112 -1.50 10.02 6.31
N GLU A 113 -2.57 9.48 6.90
CA GLU A 113 -2.83 9.62 8.35
C GLU A 113 -1.69 9.02 9.18
N LEU A 114 -1.27 7.79 8.88
CA LEU A 114 -0.12 7.16 9.55
C LEU A 114 1.15 8.01 9.38
N LYS A 115 1.40 8.48 8.16
CA LYS A 115 2.57 9.32 7.85
C LYS A 115 2.60 10.60 8.69
N GLU A 116 1.48 11.31 8.78
CA GLU A 116 1.38 12.54 9.59
C GLU A 116 1.67 12.24 11.06
N GLU A 117 1.02 11.22 11.62
CA GLU A 117 1.25 10.81 13.02
C GLU A 117 2.72 10.43 13.30
N MET A 118 3.38 9.76 12.36
CA MET A 118 4.79 9.40 12.49
C MET A 118 5.71 10.62 12.41
N MET A 119 5.45 11.54 11.49
CA MET A 119 6.24 12.77 11.36
C MET A 119 6.12 13.63 12.61
N ASP A 120 4.91 13.79 13.14
CA ASP A 120 4.68 14.53 14.39
C ASP A 120 5.44 13.88 15.55
N TYR A 121 5.37 12.55 15.67
CA TYR A 121 6.12 11.81 16.68
C TYR A 121 7.64 11.99 16.54
N PHE A 122 8.19 11.97 15.32
CA PHE A 122 9.62 12.20 15.12
C PHE A 122 10.06 13.61 15.51
N LEU A 123 9.18 14.61 15.42
CA LEU A 123 9.46 15.96 15.89
C LEU A 123 9.43 16.06 17.42
N GLU A 124 8.58 15.29 18.09
CA GLU A 124 8.50 15.25 19.55
C GLU A 124 9.73 14.60 20.21
N VAL A 125 10.34 13.62 19.53
CA VAL A 125 11.45 12.79 20.06
C VAL A 125 12.83 13.24 19.53
N LEU A 126 12.89 14.36 18.79
CA LEU A 126 14.14 15.03 18.39
C LEU A 126 14.78 15.79 19.55
#